data_AF-A0ABD5AYM9-F1
#
_entry.id   AF-A0ABD5AYM9-F1
#
_cell.length_a   1.000
_cell.length_b   1.000
_cell.length_c   1.000
_cell.angle_alpha   90.00
_cell.angle_beta   90.00
_cell.angle_gamma   90.00
#
_symmetry.space_group_name_H-M   'P 1'
#
loop_
_entity.id
_entity.type
_entity.pdbx_description
1 polymer ?
#
loop_
_entity_poly.entity_id
_entity_poly.type
_entity_poly.pdbx_seq_one_letter_code
_entity_poly.pdbx_strand_id
1 'polypeptide(L)'
;TEQLLEIIDVLSEEKKLISEADQVSIPSLYYSELKSVQNLYRIKTNTSKLKEIEQSDLQIHIGDIESQNEVNYSASQKEALETAINSKIMLLTGGPGTGKTTVIKGIVELYAEIHGLSLDYDDYNEDDYPVVLAAPTGRASKRLHESTGLEAMTIHSLIGWNQDTQPQDILENEINARLIIIDEMSMVDTWLFHQFLSAVPLEAQIVFVGDEGQLPSVGPGQVFKDLIDSEIIPRVNLTEVYRQQDGSSIIDLAHRMKLNEPIYITKRYH
;
A
#
# COMPACT_ATOMS: atom_id res chain seq x y z
N THR A 1 15.33 38.80 -3.35
CA THR A 1 13.91 38.39 -3.28
C THR A 1 13.19 38.78 -4.55
N GLU A 2 13.28 40.03 -5.00
CA GLU A 2 12.67 40.52 -6.26
C GLU A 2 13.18 39.78 -7.52
N GLN A 3 14.50 39.63 -7.68
CA GLN A 3 15.09 38.83 -8.76
C GLN A 3 14.68 37.34 -8.75
N LEU A 4 14.37 36.78 -7.58
CA LEU A 4 13.93 35.38 -7.48
C LEU A 4 12.49 35.25 -7.98
N LEU A 5 11.63 36.20 -7.65
CA LEU A 5 10.24 36.24 -8.13
C LEU A 5 10.20 36.44 -9.65
N GLU A 6 11.01 37.35 -10.20
CA GLU A 6 11.13 37.52 -11.65
C GLU A 6 11.56 36.22 -12.36
N ILE A 7 12.53 35.48 -11.81
CA ILE A 7 12.96 34.20 -12.37
C ILE A 7 11.86 33.13 -12.26
N ILE A 8 11.12 33.09 -11.14
CA ILE A 8 9.99 32.15 -10.96
C ILE A 8 8.88 32.46 -11.98
N ASP A 9 8.58 33.73 -12.22
CA ASP A 9 7.58 34.16 -13.21
C ASP A 9 8.00 33.73 -14.61
N VAL A 10 9.24 34.00 -15.02
CA VAL A 10 9.80 33.56 -16.31
C VAL A 10 9.71 32.03 -16.46
N LEU A 11 10.11 31.28 -15.44
CA LEU A 11 10.04 29.82 -15.47
C LEU A 11 8.60 29.28 -15.47
N SER A 12 7.66 30.01 -14.89
CA SER A 12 6.24 29.67 -14.91
C SER A 12 5.63 29.95 -16.29
N GLU A 13 5.98 31.06 -16.93
CA GLU A 13 5.61 31.36 -18.33
C GLU A 13 6.16 30.31 -19.30
N GLU A 14 7.40 29.84 -19.07
CA GLU A 14 8.02 28.74 -19.81
C GLU A 14 7.44 27.35 -19.46
N LYS A 15 6.45 27.26 -18.55
CA LYS A 15 5.84 26.01 -18.06
C LYS A 15 6.83 25.03 -17.43
N LYS A 16 7.96 25.53 -16.92
CA LYS A 16 8.95 24.74 -16.18
C LYS A 16 8.65 24.68 -14.69
N LEU A 17 7.85 25.62 -14.20
CA LEU A 17 7.34 25.67 -12.84
C LEU A 17 5.83 25.93 -12.87
N ILE A 18 5.15 25.49 -11.82
CA ILE A 18 3.77 25.87 -11.53
C ILE A 18 3.81 26.68 -10.24
N SER A 19 3.25 27.89 -10.27
CA SER A 19 3.10 28.74 -9.09
C SER A 19 1.62 28.88 -8.75
N GLU A 20 1.21 28.37 -7.59
CA GLU A 20 -0.15 28.48 -7.05
C GLU A 20 -0.08 28.75 -5.55
N ALA A 21 -0.89 29.71 -5.06
CA ALA A 21 -1.11 29.97 -3.62
C ALA A 21 0.17 29.95 -2.75
N ASP A 22 1.18 30.73 -3.15
CA ASP A 22 2.50 30.86 -2.49
C ASP A 22 3.40 29.61 -2.51
N GLN A 23 3.04 28.59 -3.28
CA GLN A 23 3.90 27.42 -3.53
C GLN A 23 4.38 27.38 -4.97
N VAL A 24 5.57 26.81 -5.15
CA VAL A 24 6.21 26.61 -6.46
C VAL A 24 6.56 25.14 -6.59
N SER A 25 6.04 24.51 -7.64
CA SER A 25 6.15 23.06 -7.85
C SER A 25 6.70 22.76 -9.24
N ILE A 26 7.40 21.63 -9.35
CA ILE A 26 7.79 21.09 -10.65
C ILE A 26 6.52 20.53 -11.32
N PRO A 27 6.21 20.89 -12.58
CA PRO A 27 4.97 20.51 -13.24
C PRO A 27 4.69 19.01 -13.21
N SER A 28 5.71 18.17 -13.43
CA SER A 28 5.56 16.71 -13.39
C SER A 28 5.07 16.20 -12.03
N LEU A 29 5.58 16.75 -10.92
CA LEU A 29 5.17 16.37 -9.57
C LEU A 29 3.79 16.92 -9.23
N TYR A 30 3.52 18.18 -9.57
CA TYR A 30 2.21 18.80 -9.36
C TYR A 30 1.10 18.02 -10.07
N TYR A 31 1.30 17.67 -11.34
CA TYR A 31 0.32 16.89 -12.08
C TYR A 31 0.23 15.45 -11.59
N SER A 32 1.34 14.84 -11.19
CA SER A 32 1.33 13.49 -10.60
C SER A 32 0.48 13.44 -9.33
N GLU A 33 0.62 14.43 -8.44
CA GLU A 33 -0.20 14.56 -7.23
C GLU A 33 -1.67 14.77 -7.56
N LEU A 34 -1.98 15.77 -8.39
CA LEU A 34 -3.36 16.09 -8.79
C LEU A 34 -4.05 14.89 -9.44
N LYS A 35 -3.37 14.19 -10.35
CA LYS A 35 -3.90 13.02 -11.05
C LYS A 35 -4.04 11.81 -10.15
N SER A 36 -3.11 11.62 -9.21
CA SER A 36 -3.23 10.58 -8.18
C SER A 36 -4.52 10.77 -7.37
N VAL A 37 -4.77 11.98 -6.87
CA VAL A 37 -6.00 12.28 -6.11
C VAL A 37 -7.25 12.07 -6.96
N GLN A 38 -7.25 12.50 -8.23
CA GLN A 38 -8.37 12.30 -9.15
C GLN A 38 -8.68 10.81 -9.37
N ASN A 39 -7.67 9.99 -9.65
CA ASN A 39 -7.85 8.56 -9.90
C ASN A 39 -8.25 7.81 -8.62
N LEU A 40 -7.62 8.15 -7.49
CA LEU A 40 -7.97 7.61 -6.17
C LEU A 40 -9.45 7.88 -5.84
N TYR A 41 -9.93 9.10 -6.08
CA TYR A 41 -11.33 9.45 -5.89
C TYR A 41 -12.27 8.65 -6.80
N ARG A 42 -11.92 8.49 -8.08
CA ARG A 42 -12.70 7.70 -9.04
C ARG A 42 -12.80 6.24 -8.63
N ILE A 43 -11.69 5.63 -8.21
CA ILE A 43 -11.67 4.23 -7.75
C ILE A 43 -12.50 4.09 -6.46
N LYS A 44 -12.27 4.98 -5.48
CA LYS A 44 -12.98 4.96 -4.18
C LYS A 44 -14.49 5.09 -4.34
N THR A 45 -14.95 5.93 -5.27
CA THR A 45 -16.39 6.19 -5.49
C THR A 45 -17.07 5.15 -6.38
N ASN A 46 -16.31 4.32 -7.11
CA ASN A 46 -16.86 3.26 -7.92
C ASN A 46 -17.13 1.98 -7.10
N THR A 47 -18.25 1.96 -6.39
CA THR A 47 -18.65 0.85 -5.52
C THR A 47 -19.52 -0.20 -6.22
N SER A 48 -19.71 -0.11 -7.53
CA SER A 48 -20.69 -0.93 -8.28
C SER A 48 -20.44 -2.45 -8.22
N LYS A 49 -19.17 -2.88 -8.17
CA LYS A 49 -18.78 -4.29 -8.01
C LYS A 49 -18.34 -4.68 -6.60
N LEU A 50 -18.51 -3.78 -5.61
CA LEU A 50 -18.27 -4.13 -4.21
C LEU A 50 -19.40 -5.06 -3.75
N LYS A 51 -19.07 -6.27 -3.30
CA LYS A 51 -20.07 -7.22 -2.82
C LYS A 51 -20.46 -6.86 -1.39
N GLU A 52 -21.75 -6.64 -1.17
CA GLU A 52 -22.29 -6.52 0.19
C GLU A 52 -22.39 -7.92 0.81
N ILE A 53 -21.83 -8.07 2.00
CA ILE A 53 -21.88 -9.31 2.79
C ILE A 53 -22.36 -8.98 4.19
N GLU A 54 -23.24 -9.82 4.76
CA GLU A 54 -23.70 -9.63 6.13
C GLU A 54 -22.55 -9.88 7.11
N GLN A 55 -22.52 -9.11 8.19
CA GLN A 55 -21.44 -9.20 9.18
C GLN A 55 -21.34 -10.60 9.80
N SER A 56 -22.48 -11.29 10.02
CA SER A 56 -22.48 -12.66 10.54
C SER A 56 -21.82 -13.65 9.59
N ASP A 57 -22.08 -13.54 8.29
CA ASP A 57 -21.50 -14.42 7.27
C ASP A 57 -20.00 -14.16 7.14
N LEU A 58 -19.60 -12.89 7.17
CA LEU A 58 -18.20 -12.49 7.14
C LEU A 58 -17.41 -13.06 8.33
N GLN A 59 -18.00 -13.08 9.53
CA GLN A 59 -17.36 -13.69 10.71
C GLN A 59 -17.21 -15.20 10.59
N ILE A 60 -18.15 -15.89 9.92
CA ILE A 60 -18.04 -17.33 9.65
C ILE A 60 -16.83 -17.59 8.75
N HIS A 61 -16.74 -16.89 7.61
CA HIS A 61 -15.60 -17.02 6.69
C HIS A 61 -14.26 -16.71 7.37
N ILE A 62 -14.20 -15.67 8.22
CA ILE A 62 -12.99 -15.37 8.99
C ILE A 62 -12.63 -16.55 9.91
N GLY A 63 -13.60 -17.16 10.60
CA GLY A 63 -13.37 -18.32 11.46
C GLY A 63 -12.90 -19.57 10.70
N ASP A 64 -13.38 -19.76 9.47
CA ASP A 64 -12.94 -20.84 8.59
C ASP A 64 -11.48 -20.64 8.18
N ILE A 65 -11.09 -19.42 7.81
CA ILE A 65 -9.71 -19.05 7.47
C ILE A 65 -8.78 -19.19 8.67
N GLU A 66 -9.20 -18.78 9.86
CA GLU A 66 -8.45 -19.01 11.11
C GLU A 66 -8.12 -20.49 11.31
N SER A 67 -9.12 -21.35 11.10
CA SER A 67 -8.99 -22.79 11.25
C SER A 67 -8.09 -23.41 10.18
N GLN A 68 -8.24 -23.01 8.91
CA GLN A 68 -7.44 -23.50 7.80
C GLN A 68 -5.96 -23.11 7.92
N ASN A 69 -5.69 -21.90 8.39
CA ASN A 69 -4.33 -21.39 8.55
C ASN A 69 -3.69 -21.73 9.89
N GLU A 70 -4.43 -22.35 10.81
CA GLU A 70 -4.00 -22.60 12.19
C GLU A 70 -3.53 -21.30 12.90
N VAL A 71 -4.22 -20.20 12.63
CA VAL A 71 -3.94 -18.87 13.22
C VAL A 71 -5.13 -18.39 14.05
N ASN A 72 -4.84 -17.50 14.99
CA ASN A 72 -5.87 -16.78 15.74
C ASN A 72 -5.61 -15.28 15.57
N TYR A 73 -6.47 -14.62 14.82
CA TYR A 73 -6.34 -13.20 14.53
C TYR A 73 -6.76 -12.38 15.76
N SER A 74 -5.98 -11.34 16.11
CA SER A 74 -6.48 -10.36 17.10
C SER A 74 -7.65 -9.56 16.57
N ALA A 75 -8.31 -8.82 17.47
CA ALA A 75 -9.37 -7.89 17.11
C ALA A 75 -8.95 -6.91 15.99
N SER A 76 -7.74 -6.34 16.07
CA SER A 76 -7.23 -5.43 15.02
C SER A 76 -6.98 -6.10 13.68
N GLN A 77 -6.60 -7.39 13.70
CA GLN A 77 -6.40 -8.16 12.48
C GLN A 77 -7.76 -8.54 11.87
N LYS A 78 -8.74 -8.99 12.66
CA LYS A 78 -10.11 -9.24 12.20
C LYS A 78 -10.75 -7.99 11.61
N GLU A 79 -10.59 -6.85 12.27
CA GLU A 79 -11.02 -5.54 11.76
C GLU A 79 -10.38 -5.22 10.40
N ALA A 80 -9.09 -5.57 10.20
CA ALA A 80 -8.42 -5.40 8.91
C ALA A 80 -9.04 -6.28 7.82
N LEU A 81 -9.31 -7.55 8.10
CA LEU A 81 -9.99 -8.45 7.17
C LEU A 81 -11.39 -7.91 6.81
N GLU A 82 -12.17 -7.51 7.80
CA GLU A 82 -13.51 -6.95 7.61
C GLU A 82 -13.49 -5.66 6.78
N THR A 83 -12.56 -4.75 7.09
CA THR A 83 -12.41 -3.48 6.38
C THR A 83 -11.99 -3.69 4.94
N ALA A 84 -11.13 -4.68 4.67
CA ALA A 84 -10.65 -5.00 3.32
C ALA A 84 -11.78 -5.41 2.38
N ILE A 85 -12.68 -6.27 2.88
CA ILE A 85 -13.82 -6.75 2.10
C ILE A 85 -14.82 -5.63 1.83
N ASN A 86 -15.09 -4.79 2.84
CA ASN A 86 -16.13 -3.78 2.79
C ASN A 86 -15.68 -2.42 2.19
N SER A 87 -14.42 -2.29 1.77
CA SER A 87 -13.87 -1.02 1.27
C SER A 87 -13.26 -1.16 -0.12
N LYS A 88 -13.48 -0.15 -0.98
CA LYS A 88 -12.77 -0.04 -2.27
C LYS A 88 -11.26 0.18 -2.09
N ILE A 89 -10.90 0.96 -1.08
CA ILE A 89 -9.52 1.26 -0.74
C ILE A 89 -9.41 1.24 0.78
N MET A 90 -8.38 0.60 1.31
CA MET A 90 -8.04 0.66 2.73
C MET A 90 -6.55 0.92 2.93
N LEU A 91 -6.22 1.46 4.11
CA LEU A 91 -4.85 1.55 4.61
C LEU A 91 -4.68 0.54 5.76
N LEU A 92 -3.68 -0.35 5.63
CA LEU A 92 -3.27 -1.24 6.70
C LEU A 92 -1.92 -0.76 7.24
N THR A 93 -1.90 -0.28 8.47
CA THR A 93 -0.67 0.14 9.15
C THR A 93 -0.29 -0.85 10.24
N GLY A 94 1.00 -0.94 10.54
CA GLY A 94 1.47 -1.69 11.70
C GLY A 94 2.98 -1.70 11.77
N GLY A 95 3.52 -1.74 12.99
CA GLY A 95 4.96 -1.83 13.20
C GLY A 95 5.55 -3.18 12.78
N PRO A 96 6.87 -3.37 12.90
CA PRO A 96 7.51 -4.65 12.63
C PRO A 96 7.01 -5.74 13.58
N GLY A 97 6.69 -6.93 13.05
CA GLY A 97 6.25 -8.07 13.86
C GLY A 97 4.78 -8.03 14.32
N THR A 98 3.96 -7.13 13.77
CA THR A 98 2.51 -7.05 14.03
C THR A 98 1.65 -8.02 13.22
N GLY A 99 2.29 -8.85 12.37
CA GLY A 99 1.59 -9.84 11.55
C GLY A 99 0.95 -9.28 10.28
N LYS A 100 1.39 -8.12 9.77
CA LYS A 100 0.89 -7.54 8.49
C LYS A 100 0.79 -8.57 7.38
N THR A 101 1.83 -9.37 7.16
CA THR A 101 1.82 -10.37 6.07
C THR A 101 0.84 -11.52 6.30
N THR A 102 0.59 -11.89 7.57
CA THR A 102 -0.45 -12.86 7.94
C THR A 102 -1.85 -12.30 7.64
N VAL A 103 -2.06 -10.99 7.88
CA VAL A 103 -3.28 -10.28 7.51
C VAL A 103 -3.43 -10.18 5.99
N ILE A 104 -2.36 -9.88 5.26
CA ILE A 104 -2.38 -9.86 3.77
C ILE A 104 -2.85 -11.20 3.23
N LYS A 105 -2.25 -12.31 3.71
CA LYS A 105 -2.65 -13.66 3.31
C LYS A 105 -4.15 -13.90 3.61
N GLY A 106 -4.59 -13.59 4.82
CA GLY A 106 -5.99 -13.74 5.22
C GLY A 106 -6.96 -12.88 4.40
N ILE A 107 -6.58 -11.66 4.01
CA ILE A 107 -7.39 -10.81 3.11
C ILE A 107 -7.54 -11.47 1.74
N VAL A 108 -6.46 -12.01 1.17
CA VAL A 108 -6.50 -12.68 -0.14
C VAL A 108 -7.41 -13.91 -0.10
N GLU A 109 -7.25 -14.75 0.91
CA GLU A 109 -8.07 -15.96 1.08
C GLU A 109 -9.54 -15.62 1.30
N LEU A 110 -9.82 -14.64 2.17
CA LEU A 110 -11.19 -14.19 2.44
C LEU A 110 -11.84 -13.60 1.19
N TYR A 111 -11.09 -12.79 0.44
CA TYR A 111 -11.55 -12.24 -0.82
C TYR A 111 -11.87 -13.35 -1.82
N ALA A 112 -10.96 -14.32 -1.96
CA ALA A 112 -11.14 -15.43 -2.89
C ALA A 112 -12.36 -16.29 -2.52
N GLU A 113 -12.54 -16.62 -1.24
CA GLU A 113 -13.67 -17.39 -0.75
C GLU A 113 -15.01 -16.67 -1.00
N ILE A 114 -15.10 -15.39 -0.64
CA ILE A 114 -16.32 -14.58 -0.82
C ILE A 114 -16.67 -14.42 -2.30
N HIS A 115 -15.67 -14.33 -3.17
CA HIS A 115 -15.87 -14.11 -4.61
C HIS A 115 -15.84 -15.40 -5.44
N GLY A 116 -15.64 -16.56 -4.82
CA GLY A 116 -15.56 -17.86 -5.50
C GLY A 116 -14.38 -17.96 -6.48
N LEU A 117 -13.23 -17.41 -6.11
CA LEU A 117 -12.02 -17.39 -6.92
C LEU A 117 -11.09 -18.52 -6.49
N SER A 118 -10.41 -19.15 -7.45
CA SER A 118 -9.27 -20.00 -7.14
C SER A 118 -8.04 -19.16 -6.79
N LEU A 119 -7.23 -19.65 -5.87
CA LEU A 119 -5.90 -19.10 -5.57
C LEU A 119 -4.78 -19.92 -6.22
N ASP A 120 -5.12 -21.03 -6.90
CA ASP A 120 -4.16 -21.75 -7.72
C ASP A 120 -3.96 -20.97 -9.02
N TYR A 121 -2.71 -20.61 -9.31
CA TYR A 121 -2.36 -19.87 -10.51
C TYR A 121 -2.62 -20.69 -11.78
N ASP A 122 -2.46 -22.02 -11.70
CA ASP A 122 -2.64 -22.93 -12.84
C ASP A 122 -4.10 -23.04 -13.30
N ASP A 123 -5.06 -22.57 -12.49
CA ASP A 123 -6.48 -22.50 -12.88
C ASP A 123 -6.77 -21.33 -13.86
N TYR A 124 -5.84 -20.39 -14.03
CA TYR A 124 -6.00 -19.17 -14.82
C TYR A 124 -5.17 -19.18 -16.11
N ASN A 125 -5.25 -20.26 -16.89
CA ASN A 125 -4.47 -20.38 -18.13
C ASN A 125 -4.95 -19.44 -19.25
N GLU A 126 -6.26 -19.20 -19.33
CA GLU A 126 -6.89 -18.38 -20.38
C GLU A 126 -7.37 -17.01 -19.87
N ASP A 127 -7.45 -16.83 -18.55
CA ASP A 127 -7.93 -15.62 -17.87
C ASP A 127 -6.81 -15.00 -17.02
N ASP A 128 -6.87 -13.69 -16.75
CA ASP A 128 -5.91 -13.05 -15.86
C ASP A 128 -6.13 -13.45 -14.39
N TYR A 129 -5.05 -13.72 -13.67
CA TYR A 129 -5.10 -14.02 -12.24
C TYR A 129 -5.66 -12.81 -11.44
N PRO A 130 -6.74 -12.97 -10.65
CA PRO A 130 -7.54 -11.85 -10.15
C PRO A 130 -6.94 -11.11 -8.96
N VAL A 131 -5.83 -11.59 -8.41
CA VAL A 131 -5.19 -11.02 -7.21
C VAL A 131 -3.76 -10.62 -7.53
N VAL A 132 -3.39 -9.39 -7.24
CA VAL A 132 -2.02 -8.90 -7.41
C VAL A 132 -1.44 -8.52 -6.06
N LEU A 133 -0.27 -9.08 -5.76
CA LEU A 133 0.59 -8.62 -4.67
C LEU A 133 1.80 -7.89 -5.25
N ALA A 134 2.04 -6.67 -4.79
CA ALA A 134 3.19 -5.91 -5.24
C ALA A 134 3.93 -5.21 -4.09
N ALA A 135 5.19 -4.88 -4.34
CA ALA A 135 6.00 -4.08 -3.43
C ALA A 135 6.96 -3.16 -4.21
N PRO A 136 7.45 -2.05 -3.64
CA PRO A 136 8.29 -1.09 -4.35
C PRO A 136 9.68 -1.65 -4.75
N THR A 137 10.16 -2.68 -4.06
CA THR A 137 11.49 -3.27 -4.33
C THR A 137 11.43 -4.77 -4.58
N GLY A 138 12.39 -5.30 -5.36
CA GLY A 138 12.52 -6.74 -5.62
C GLY A 138 12.73 -7.57 -4.35
N ARG A 139 13.41 -7.00 -3.35
CA ARG A 139 13.60 -7.68 -2.05
C ARG A 139 12.32 -7.75 -1.24
N ALA A 140 11.52 -6.68 -1.24
CA ALA A 140 10.25 -6.65 -0.53
C ALA A 140 9.23 -7.61 -1.18
N SER A 141 9.12 -7.60 -2.50
CA SER A 141 8.24 -8.53 -3.23
C SER A 141 8.63 -9.98 -3.02
N LYS A 142 9.93 -10.31 -3.07
CA LYS A 142 10.40 -11.67 -2.74
C LYS A 142 10.00 -12.12 -1.33
N ARG A 143 10.12 -11.24 -0.33
CA ARG A 143 9.71 -11.54 1.05
C ARG A 143 8.20 -11.70 1.17
N LEU A 144 7.44 -10.87 0.46
CA LEU A 144 5.99 -10.94 0.40
C LEU A 144 5.56 -12.31 -0.14
N HIS A 145 6.19 -12.77 -1.23
CA HIS A 145 6.00 -14.11 -1.76
C HIS A 145 6.36 -15.20 -0.73
N GLU A 146 7.58 -15.16 -0.17
CA GLU A 146 8.04 -16.16 0.82
C GLU A 146 7.12 -16.27 2.04
N SER A 147 6.48 -15.17 2.44
CA SER A 147 5.65 -15.11 3.65
C SER A 147 4.18 -15.43 3.38
N THR A 148 3.67 -15.15 2.18
CA THR A 148 2.26 -15.39 1.81
C THR A 148 2.07 -16.70 1.06
N GLY A 149 3.11 -17.20 0.38
CA GLY A 149 3.03 -18.31 -0.58
C GLY A 149 2.42 -17.93 -1.92
N LEU A 150 2.11 -16.64 -2.13
CA LEU A 150 1.45 -16.14 -3.33
C LEU A 150 2.45 -15.41 -4.23
N GLU A 151 2.22 -15.41 -5.54
CA GLU A 151 3.05 -14.66 -6.49
C GLU A 151 3.02 -13.15 -6.16
N ALA A 152 4.21 -12.56 -6.13
CA ALA A 152 4.38 -11.14 -5.82
C ALA A 152 5.45 -10.52 -6.72
N MET A 153 5.22 -9.28 -7.16
CA MET A 153 6.11 -8.59 -8.10
C MET A 153 6.44 -7.16 -7.64
N THR A 154 7.30 -6.48 -8.39
CA THR A 154 7.55 -5.06 -8.10
C THR A 154 6.43 -4.19 -8.67
N ILE A 155 6.15 -3.04 -8.05
CA ILE A 155 5.20 -2.06 -8.63
C ILE A 155 5.63 -1.67 -10.04
N HIS A 156 6.94 -1.49 -10.27
CA HIS A 156 7.51 -1.23 -11.59
C HIS A 156 7.14 -2.32 -12.61
N SER A 157 7.34 -3.59 -12.26
CA SER A 157 6.93 -4.72 -13.12
C SER A 157 5.44 -4.72 -13.39
N LEU A 158 4.63 -4.45 -12.36
CA LEU A 158 3.17 -4.42 -12.44
C LEU A 158 2.66 -3.35 -13.42
N ILE A 159 3.26 -2.16 -13.42
CA ILE A 159 2.90 -1.08 -14.35
C ILE A 159 3.54 -1.22 -15.73
N GLY A 160 4.31 -2.29 -15.98
CA GLY A 160 4.95 -2.55 -17.27
C GLY A 160 6.26 -1.79 -17.51
N TRP A 161 6.90 -1.29 -16.46
CA TRP A 161 8.21 -0.63 -16.55
C TRP A 161 9.31 -1.62 -16.96
N ASN A 162 10.06 -1.27 -18.00
CA ASN A 162 11.17 -2.08 -18.52
C ASN A 162 12.46 -1.26 -18.69
N GLN A 163 13.50 -1.85 -19.26
CA GLN A 163 14.82 -1.20 -19.42
C GLN A 163 14.81 -0.03 -20.41
N ASP A 164 13.82 0.02 -21.31
CA ASP A 164 13.67 1.06 -22.30
C ASP A 164 12.77 2.21 -21.81
N THR A 165 12.09 2.03 -20.67
CA THR A 165 11.21 3.04 -20.08
C THR A 165 12.01 4.12 -19.36
N GLN A 166 11.64 5.37 -19.61
CA GLN A 166 12.20 6.55 -18.94
C GLN A 166 11.18 7.14 -17.95
N PRO A 167 11.61 7.88 -16.90
CA PRO A 167 10.69 8.40 -15.87
C PRO A 167 9.62 9.34 -16.40
N GLN A 168 9.90 10.01 -17.51
CA GLN A 168 8.95 10.87 -18.21
C GLN A 168 7.90 10.11 -19.04
N ASP A 169 8.09 8.80 -19.25
CA ASP A 169 7.16 8.01 -20.05
C ASP A 169 5.87 7.78 -19.25
N ILE A 170 4.75 7.91 -19.95
CA ILE A 170 3.45 7.50 -19.44
C ILE A 170 3.28 6.05 -19.88
N LEU A 171 3.16 5.15 -18.90
CA LEU A 171 2.93 3.74 -19.16
C LEU A 171 1.46 3.53 -19.48
N GLU A 172 1.15 3.03 -20.67
CA GLU A 172 -0.22 2.71 -21.10
C GLU A 172 -0.66 1.29 -20.69
N ASN A 173 -0.03 0.71 -19.65
CA ASN A 173 -0.39 -0.62 -19.18
C ASN A 173 -1.63 -0.56 -18.29
N GLU A 174 -2.61 -1.42 -18.56
CA GLU A 174 -3.77 -1.61 -17.69
C GLU A 174 -3.55 -2.87 -16.84
N ILE A 175 -3.74 -2.74 -15.53
CA ILE A 175 -3.64 -3.88 -14.61
C ILE A 175 -4.95 -4.66 -14.68
N ASN A 176 -4.88 -5.95 -15.00
CA ASN A 176 -6.03 -6.84 -14.94
C ASN A 176 -6.07 -7.55 -13.58
N ALA A 177 -6.69 -6.91 -12.59
CA ALA A 177 -6.86 -7.48 -11.27
C ALA A 177 -8.15 -7.01 -10.59
N ARG A 178 -8.67 -7.83 -9.68
CA ARG A 178 -9.83 -7.53 -8.84
C ARG A 178 -9.43 -7.08 -7.44
N LEU A 179 -8.36 -7.66 -6.90
CA LEU A 179 -7.75 -7.26 -5.63
C LEU A 179 -6.29 -6.92 -5.87
N ILE A 180 -5.85 -5.76 -5.42
CA ILE A 180 -4.46 -5.31 -5.51
C ILE A 180 -3.97 -4.94 -4.11
N ILE A 181 -2.90 -5.57 -3.67
CA ILE A 181 -2.27 -5.27 -2.37
C ILE A 181 -0.86 -4.78 -2.62
N ILE A 182 -0.56 -3.59 -2.13
CA ILE A 182 0.78 -3.00 -2.22
C ILE A 182 1.39 -2.96 -0.82
N ASP A 183 2.46 -3.72 -0.60
CA ASP A 183 3.24 -3.71 0.64
C ASP A 183 4.38 -2.70 0.59
N GLU A 184 4.85 -2.28 1.76
CA GLU A 184 5.91 -1.27 1.95
C GLU A 184 5.59 0.09 1.30
N MET A 185 4.33 0.54 1.37
CA MET A 185 3.87 1.81 0.80
C MET A 185 4.60 3.05 1.32
N SER A 186 5.23 2.96 2.49
CA SER A 186 6.12 4.00 3.03
C SER A 186 7.26 4.37 2.08
N MET A 187 7.68 3.45 1.21
CA MET A 187 8.76 3.67 0.24
C MET A 187 8.29 4.17 -1.14
N VAL A 188 6.99 4.33 -1.36
CA VAL A 188 6.43 4.74 -2.66
C VAL A 188 6.41 6.26 -2.76
N ASP A 189 6.99 6.80 -3.82
CA ASP A 189 7.03 8.25 -4.11
C ASP A 189 5.82 8.71 -4.94
N THR A 190 5.66 10.03 -5.10
CA THR A 190 4.53 10.63 -5.81
C THR A 190 4.43 10.19 -7.27
N TRP A 191 5.56 9.98 -7.94
CA TRP A 191 5.59 9.60 -9.35
C TRP A 191 5.16 8.15 -9.54
N LEU A 192 5.72 7.22 -8.76
CA LEU A 192 5.39 5.80 -8.85
C LEU A 192 3.94 5.55 -8.45
N PHE A 193 3.45 6.29 -7.44
CA PHE A 193 2.05 6.23 -7.04
C PHE A 193 1.10 6.69 -8.15
N HIS A 194 1.44 7.78 -8.84
CA HIS A 194 0.67 8.27 -9.97
C HIS A 194 0.59 7.25 -11.11
N GLN A 195 1.73 6.67 -11.49
CA GLN A 195 1.78 5.66 -12.56
C GLN A 195 0.96 4.43 -12.18
N PHE A 196 1.11 3.95 -10.94
CA PHE A 196 0.31 2.86 -10.40
C PHE A 196 -1.19 3.17 -10.49
N LEU A 197 -1.66 4.27 -9.92
CA LEU A 197 -3.09 4.62 -9.94
C LEU A 197 -3.65 4.87 -11.34
N SER A 198 -2.80 5.21 -12.31
CA SER A 198 -3.21 5.37 -13.70
C SER A 198 -3.44 4.03 -14.40
N ALA A 199 -2.75 2.98 -13.96
CA ALA A 199 -2.87 1.62 -14.46
C ALA A 199 -3.97 0.80 -13.75
N VAL A 200 -4.45 1.24 -12.58
CA VAL A 200 -5.43 0.49 -11.79
C VAL A 200 -6.84 0.60 -12.39
N PRO A 201 -7.55 -0.53 -12.60
CA PRO A 201 -8.91 -0.51 -13.09
C PRO A 201 -9.87 -0.01 -12.02
N LEU A 202 -10.91 0.73 -12.43
CA LEU A 202 -11.89 1.34 -11.51
C LEU A 202 -12.61 0.31 -10.63
N GLU A 203 -12.68 -0.93 -11.08
CA GLU A 203 -13.37 -2.02 -10.39
C GLU A 203 -12.53 -2.70 -9.31
N ALA A 204 -11.21 -2.54 -9.32
CA ALA A 204 -10.33 -3.17 -8.33
C ALA A 204 -10.59 -2.65 -6.91
N GLN A 205 -10.36 -3.53 -5.94
CA GLN A 205 -10.16 -3.18 -4.54
C GLN A 205 -8.66 -3.06 -4.25
N ILE A 206 -8.26 -2.05 -3.48
CA ILE A 206 -6.85 -1.76 -3.19
C ILE A 206 -6.60 -1.80 -1.68
N VAL A 207 -5.57 -2.52 -1.26
CA VAL A 207 -5.07 -2.51 0.11
C VAL A 207 -3.65 -1.93 0.09
N PHE A 208 -3.48 -0.75 0.68
CA PHE A 208 -2.18 -0.14 0.87
C PHE A 208 -1.63 -0.53 2.23
N VAL A 209 -0.51 -1.25 2.26
CA VAL A 209 0.11 -1.76 3.47
C VAL A 209 1.44 -1.05 3.71
N GLY A 210 1.68 -0.61 4.94
CA GLY A 210 2.95 0.02 5.30
C GLY A 210 3.14 0.20 6.79
N ASP A 211 4.33 0.69 7.15
CA ASP A 211 4.66 1.09 8.51
C ASP A 211 4.79 2.61 8.58
N GLU A 212 3.93 3.23 9.39
CA GLU A 212 3.92 4.68 9.64
C GLU A 212 5.25 5.16 10.26
N GLY A 213 5.95 4.30 11.01
CA GLY A 213 7.21 4.63 11.67
C GLY A 213 8.47 4.39 10.82
N GLN A 214 8.32 3.92 9.59
CA GLN A 214 9.45 3.64 8.70
C GLN A 214 9.93 4.89 7.96
N LEU A 215 11.12 4.81 7.39
CA LEU A 215 11.66 5.88 6.56
C LEU A 215 10.74 6.12 5.35
N PRO A 216 10.55 7.40 4.94
CA PRO A 216 9.79 7.74 3.75
C PRO A 216 10.52 7.29 2.47
N SER A 217 9.84 7.43 1.34
CA SER A 217 10.42 7.22 0.02
C SER A 217 11.70 8.05 -0.20
N VAL A 218 12.61 7.55 -1.03
CA VAL A 218 13.81 8.30 -1.46
C VAL A 218 13.44 9.37 -2.48
N GLY A 219 12.39 9.12 -3.27
CA GLY A 219 11.84 10.07 -4.23
C GLY A 219 11.06 11.20 -3.54
N PRO A 220 10.58 12.18 -4.32
CA PRO A 220 9.79 13.27 -3.79
C PRO A 220 8.40 12.78 -3.35
N GLY A 221 7.97 13.25 -2.17
CA GLY A 221 6.64 13.01 -1.62
C GLY A 221 6.59 12.01 -0.47
N GLN A 222 5.60 12.18 0.41
CA GLN A 222 5.30 11.27 1.53
C GLN A 222 3.90 10.69 1.38
N VAL A 223 3.61 10.15 0.19
CA VAL A 223 2.27 9.71 -0.23
C VAL A 223 1.53 8.91 0.85
N PHE A 224 2.15 7.86 1.39
CA PHE A 224 1.48 7.01 2.37
C PHE A 224 1.13 7.75 3.66
N LYS A 225 1.99 8.66 4.10
CA LYS A 225 1.72 9.51 5.26
C LYS A 225 0.60 10.50 4.96
N ASP A 226 0.63 11.15 3.81
CA ASP A 226 -0.41 12.10 3.39
C ASP A 226 -1.79 11.41 3.28
N LEU A 227 -1.82 10.15 2.81
CA LEU A 227 -3.04 9.33 2.80
C LEU A 227 -3.54 9.02 4.21
N ILE A 228 -2.64 8.69 5.15
CA ILE A 228 -2.99 8.46 6.56
C ILE A 228 -3.54 9.74 7.19
N ASP A 229 -2.82 10.86 7.03
CA ASP A 229 -3.15 12.16 7.63
C ASP A 229 -4.44 12.76 7.04
N SER A 230 -4.85 12.32 5.85
CA SER A 230 -6.10 12.77 5.20
C SER A 230 -7.37 12.31 5.93
N GLU A 231 -7.31 11.18 6.65
CA GLU A 231 -8.47 10.54 7.32
C GLU A 231 -9.66 10.19 6.38
N ILE A 232 -9.47 10.23 5.05
CA ILE A 232 -10.55 9.98 4.06
C ILE A 232 -10.66 8.49 3.71
N ILE A 233 -9.58 7.73 3.83
CA ILE A 233 -9.53 6.29 3.54
C ILE A 233 -9.61 5.52 4.85
N PRO A 234 -10.47 4.47 4.95
CA PRO A 234 -10.51 3.59 6.11
C PRO A 234 -9.10 3.05 6.42
N ARG A 235 -8.67 3.26 7.67
CA ARG A 235 -7.37 2.84 8.15
C ARG A 235 -7.56 1.87 9.31
N VAL A 236 -6.88 0.73 9.24
CA VAL A 236 -6.74 -0.19 10.37
C VAL A 236 -5.27 -0.23 10.79
N ASN A 237 -5.02 -0.09 12.08
CA ASN A 237 -3.67 -0.11 12.65
C ASN A 237 -3.47 -1.34 13.54
N LEU A 238 -2.57 -2.23 13.14
CA LEU A 238 -2.19 -3.40 13.92
C LEU A 238 -1.26 -2.98 15.07
N THR A 239 -1.73 -3.23 16.31
CA THR A 239 -1.04 -2.80 17.54
C THR A 239 -0.31 -3.93 18.26
N GLU A 240 -0.79 -5.17 18.12
CA GLU A 240 -0.23 -6.33 18.82
C GLU A 240 1.02 -6.88 18.12
N VAL A 241 2.11 -7.07 18.87
CA VAL A 241 3.38 -7.59 18.35
C VAL A 241 3.55 -9.05 18.74
N TYR A 242 3.52 -9.95 17.77
CA TYR A 242 3.56 -11.41 18.00
C TYR A 242 4.96 -12.01 18.03
N ARG A 243 5.99 -11.26 17.59
CA ARG A 243 7.38 -11.72 17.60
C ARG A 243 7.99 -11.84 19.02
N GLN A 244 7.20 -11.63 20.07
CA GLN A 244 7.63 -11.53 21.46
C GLN A 244 8.11 -12.84 22.12
N GLN A 245 8.14 -13.98 21.43
CA GLN A 245 8.60 -15.22 22.08
C GLN A 245 10.10 -15.25 22.40
N ASP A 246 10.92 -14.37 21.83
CA ASP A 246 12.33 -14.23 22.20
C ASP A 246 12.66 -12.76 22.46
N GLY A 247 12.54 -12.32 23.73
CA GLY A 247 13.24 -11.20 24.41
C GLY A 247 13.89 -10.07 23.62
N SER A 248 13.36 -9.70 22.44
CA SER A 248 14.10 -8.99 21.41
C SER A 248 14.20 -7.52 21.77
N SER A 249 15.36 -7.18 22.30
CA SER A 249 15.79 -5.84 22.64
C SER A 249 15.69 -4.81 21.50
N ILE A 250 15.62 -5.25 20.24
CA ILE A 250 15.49 -4.41 19.05
C ILE A 250 14.11 -3.71 18.99
N ILE A 251 13.05 -4.36 19.46
CA ILE A 251 11.68 -3.79 19.42
C ILE A 251 11.53 -2.72 20.50
N ASP A 252 12.02 -3.01 21.72
CA ASP A 252 12.10 -2.02 22.81
C ASP A 252 12.94 -0.80 22.36
N LEU A 253 14.07 -1.05 21.69
CA LEU A 253 14.88 0.00 21.11
C LEU A 253 14.11 0.84 20.08
N ALA A 254 13.40 0.23 19.13
CA ALA A 254 12.62 0.93 18.13
C ALA A 254 11.49 1.79 18.76
N HIS A 255 10.82 1.26 19.79
CA HIS A 255 9.80 1.99 20.53
C HIS A 255 10.39 3.22 21.26
N ARG A 256 11.53 3.06 21.92
CA ARG A 256 12.26 4.17 22.58
C ARG A 256 12.72 5.23 21.59
N MET A 257 13.20 4.83 20.40
CA MET A 257 13.54 5.77 19.33
C MET A 257 12.31 6.58 18.90
N LYS A 258 11.15 5.92 18.73
CA LYS A 258 9.90 6.60 18.36
C LYS A 258 9.44 7.61 19.42
N LEU A 259 9.66 7.32 20.70
CA LEU A 259 9.29 8.18 21.82
C LEU A 259 10.36 9.22 22.21
N ASN A 260 11.47 9.33 21.48
CA ASN A 260 12.62 10.17 21.83
C ASN A 260 13.19 9.88 23.24
N GLU A 261 13.09 8.64 23.71
CA GLU A 261 13.67 8.24 24.98
C GLU A 261 15.18 7.99 24.86
N PRO A 262 15.99 8.30 25.89
CA PRO A 262 17.43 8.13 25.84
C PRO A 262 17.84 6.65 25.72
N ILE A 263 18.68 6.38 24.73
CA ILE A 263 19.21 5.05 24.42
C ILE A 263 20.66 4.95 24.88
N TYR A 264 20.96 3.96 25.71
CA TYR A 264 22.33 3.69 26.16
C TYR A 264 22.98 2.66 25.23
N ILE A 265 23.82 3.14 24.31
CA ILE A 265 24.48 2.32 23.28
C ILE A 265 25.45 1.28 23.90
N THR A 266 25.82 1.44 25.17
CA THR A 266 26.68 0.51 25.91
C THR A 266 25.92 -0.66 26.56
N LYS A 267 24.59 -0.62 26.63
CA LYS A 267 23.81 -1.79 27.06
C LYS A 267 23.76 -2.79 25.92
N ARG A 268 24.24 -4.02 26.17
CA ARG A 268 24.02 -5.14 25.26
C ARG A 268 22.55 -5.52 25.30
N TYR A 269 21.89 -5.16 24.22
CA TYR A 269 20.56 -5.56 23.85
C TYR A 269 20.72 -6.96 23.21
N HIS A 270 20.33 -8.01 23.95
CA HIS A 270 20.34 -9.41 23.49
C HIS A 270 19.06 -9.75 22.73
#